data_AF-A0A6P1ZBF1-F1
#
_entry.id   AF-A0A6P1ZBF1-F1
#
_cell.length_a   1.000
_cell.length_b   1.000
_cell.length_c   1.000
_cell.angle_alpha   90.00
_cell.angle_beta   90.00
_cell.angle_gamma   90.00
#
_symmetry.space_group_name_H-M   'P 1'
#
loop_
_entity.id
_entity.type
_entity.pdbx_description
1 polymer ?
#
loop_
_entity_poly.entity_id
_entity_poly.type
_entity_poly.pdbx_seq_one_letter_code
_entity_poly.pdbx_strand_id
1 'polypeptide(L)'
;AEAAVVVVPLRIGGGSRLKILEALAMRKVVLSTTLGAEGLDLIHGRHLQIEDDPGALAAECIDILRHPNHYTAMEAAGRDDVMNR
;
A
#
# COMPACT_ATOMS: atom_id res chain seq x y z
N ALA A 1 -13.38 8.62 2.67
CA ALA A 1 -12.94 8.09 1.37
C ALA A 1 -13.32 6.62 1.25
N GLU A 2 -13.86 6.21 0.10
CA GLU A 2 -14.55 4.92 -0.12
C GLU A 2 -13.69 3.84 -0.79
N ALA A 3 -12.45 4.15 -1.20
CA ALA A 3 -11.59 3.17 -1.88
C ALA A 3 -11.25 1.96 -0.99
N ALA A 4 -11.23 0.76 -1.57
CA ALA A 4 -10.74 -0.46 -0.92
C ALA A 4 -9.21 -0.59 -1.00
N VAL A 5 -8.60 -0.10 -2.08
CA VAL A 5 -7.15 -0.14 -2.31
C VAL A 5 -6.67 1.20 -2.87
N VAL A 6 -5.47 1.64 -2.47
CA VAL A 6 -4.75 2.78 -3.04
C VAL A 6 -3.49 2.29 -3.74
N VAL A 7 -3.37 2.60 -5.03
CA VAL A 7 -2.28 2.09 -5.87
C VAL A 7 -1.26 3.19 -6.14
N VAL A 8 0.02 2.90 -5.87
CA VAL A 8 1.17 3.81 -6.09
C VAL A 8 2.21 3.12 -7.01
N PRO A 9 1.94 3.02 -8.33
CA PRO A 9 2.77 2.23 -9.26
C PRO A 9 3.94 3.05 -9.83
N LEU A 10 4.75 3.67 -8.98
CA LEU A 10 5.86 4.53 -9.42
C LEU A 10 7.01 3.70 -9.99
N ARG A 11 7.31 3.87 -11.28
CA ARG A 11 8.46 3.21 -11.94
C ARG A 11 9.63 4.14 -12.22
N ILE A 12 9.37 5.45 -12.18
CA ILE A 12 10.35 6.53 -12.38
C ILE A 12 9.90 7.72 -11.54
N GLY A 13 10.85 8.47 -10.98
CA GLY A 13 10.59 9.75 -10.33
C GLY A 13 10.79 9.74 -8.82
N GLY A 14 10.95 10.94 -8.27
CA GLY A 14 11.15 11.20 -6.84
C GLY A 14 10.00 12.00 -6.23
N GLY A 15 10.10 12.28 -4.94
CA GLY A 15 9.15 13.12 -4.21
C GLY A 15 8.70 12.52 -2.88
N SER A 16 8.05 13.33 -2.07
CA SER A 16 7.57 12.92 -0.75
C SER A 16 6.52 11.81 -0.89
N ARG A 17 6.72 10.65 -0.26
CA ARG A 17 5.82 9.47 -0.32
C ARG A 17 4.55 9.63 0.51
N LEU A 18 4.04 10.87 0.59
CA LEU A 18 2.90 11.26 1.44
C LEU A 18 1.65 10.45 1.12
N LYS A 19 1.40 10.15 -0.16
CA LYS A 19 0.22 9.37 -0.57
C LYS A 19 0.16 7.98 0.06
N ILE A 20 1.31 7.35 0.32
CA ILE A 20 1.36 6.05 1.01
C ILE A 20 0.99 6.27 2.48
N LEU A 21 1.63 7.23 3.16
CA LEU A 21 1.38 7.51 4.57
C LEU A 21 -0.06 7.94 4.85
N GLU A 22 -0.63 8.82 4.02
CA GLU A 22 -2.01 9.26 4.09
C GLU A 22 -2.99 8.09 3.91
N ALA A 23 -2.75 7.22 2.93
CA ALA A 23 -3.58 6.05 2.69
C ALA A 23 -3.54 5.07 3.87
N LEU A 24 -2.36 4.79 4.42
CA LEU A 24 -2.18 3.95 5.60
C LEU A 24 -2.87 4.55 6.83
N ALA A 25 -2.72 5.86 7.09
CA ALA A 25 -3.44 6.55 8.17
C ALA A 25 -4.97 6.41 8.04
N MET A 26 -5.47 6.35 6.81
CA MET A 26 -6.89 6.15 6.49
C MET A 26 -7.35 4.69 6.51
N ARG A 27 -6.52 3.75 7.00
CA ARG A 27 -6.77 2.29 6.98
C ARG A 27 -7.09 1.77 5.58
N LYS A 28 -6.29 2.16 4.59
CA LYS A 28 -6.41 1.65 3.22
C LYS A 28 -5.32 0.64 2.95
N VAL A 29 -5.68 -0.45 2.27
CA VAL A 29 -4.68 -1.33 1.66
C VAL A 29 -3.91 -0.51 0.62
N VAL A 30 -2.60 -0.47 0.76
CA VAL A 30 -1.72 0.19 -0.21
C VAL A 30 -1.04 -0.88 -1.04
N LEU A 31 -1.09 -0.71 -2.35
CA LEU A 31 -0.28 -1.48 -3.29
C LEU A 31 0.69 -0.52 -3.97
N SER A 32 1.98 -0.81 -3.88
CA SER A 32 3.03 0.03 -4.45
C SER A 32 4.04 -0.81 -5.20
N THR A 33 4.90 -0.16 -5.96
CA THR A 33 6.20 -0.69 -6.39
C THR A 33 7.26 -0.51 -5.29
N THR A 34 8.39 -1.21 -5.41
CA THR A 34 9.57 -1.00 -4.57
C THR A 34 10.02 0.46 -4.60
N LEU A 35 10.12 1.07 -5.78
CA LEU A 35 10.50 2.49 -5.93
C LEU A 35 9.47 3.44 -5.29
N GLY A 36 8.18 3.13 -5.43
CA GLY A 36 7.10 3.90 -4.82
C GLY A 36 7.16 3.94 -3.28
N ALA A 37 7.60 2.85 -2.65
CA ALA A 37 7.74 2.76 -1.19
C ALA A 37 9.13 3.14 -0.67
N GLU A 38 10.07 3.48 -1.55
CA GLU A 38 11.44 3.84 -1.20
C GLU A 38 11.50 4.94 -0.13
N GLY A 39 12.38 4.75 0.86
CA GLY A 39 12.60 5.70 1.96
C GLY A 39 11.54 5.63 3.07
N LEU A 40 10.56 4.73 2.96
CA LEU A 40 9.63 4.41 4.03
C LEU A 40 10.06 3.14 4.74
N ASP A 41 10.15 3.20 6.07
CA ASP A 41 10.35 2.01 6.91
C ASP A 41 9.03 1.23 7.01
N LEU A 42 8.67 0.51 5.95
CA LEU A 42 7.44 -0.26 5.85
C LEU A 42 7.74 -1.68 5.37
N ILE A 43 6.94 -2.64 5.84
CA ILE A 43 7.17 -4.06 5.58
C ILE A 43 6.14 -4.58 4.58
N HIS A 44 6.62 -5.12 3.45
CA HIS A 44 5.79 -5.84 2.48
C HIS A 44 5.02 -6.99 3.13
N GLY A 45 3.74 -7.16 2.77
CA GLY A 45 2.86 -8.19 3.34
C GLY A 45 2.38 -7.91 4.77
N ARG A 46 2.86 -6.83 5.40
CA ARG A 46 2.44 -6.42 6.75
C ARG A 46 1.83 -5.01 6.78
N HIS A 47 2.48 -4.02 6.19
CA HIS A 47 1.99 -2.64 6.17
C HIS A 47 1.38 -2.27 4.81
N LEU A 48 1.90 -2.85 3.73
CA LEU A 48 1.46 -2.65 2.35
C LEU A 48 1.85 -3.85 1.49
N GLN A 49 1.29 -3.92 0.28
CA GLN A 49 1.74 -4.82 -0.77
C GLN A 49 2.74 -4.11 -1.70
N ILE A 50 3.72 -4.88 -2.18
CA ILE A 50 4.79 -4.42 -3.08
C ILE A 50 4.82 -5.36 -4.27
N GLU A 51 4.61 -4.81 -5.46
CA GLU A 51 4.74 -5.52 -6.73
C GLU A 51 5.39 -4.60 -7.76
N ASP A 52 6.50 -5.05 -8.37
CA ASP A 52 7.21 -4.28 -9.40
C ASP A 52 6.77 -4.65 -10.82
N ASP A 53 6.29 -5.89 -11.01
CA ASP A 53 5.71 -6.31 -12.28
C ASP A 53 4.28 -5.76 -12.45
N PRO A 54 3.96 -5.07 -13.56
CA PRO A 54 2.62 -4.52 -13.78
C PRO A 54 1.50 -5.58 -13.80
N GLY A 55 1.80 -6.80 -14.27
CA GLY A 55 0.84 -7.89 -14.31
C GLY A 55 0.53 -8.42 -12.90
N ALA A 56 1.57 -8.63 -12.09
CA ALA A 56 1.43 -9.01 -10.69
C ALA A 56 0.70 -7.93 -9.87
N LEU A 57 1.06 -6.65 -10.07
CA LEU A 57 0.40 -5.51 -9.43
C LEU A 57 -1.11 -5.46 -9.78
N ALA A 58 -1.46 -5.69 -11.04
CA ALA A 58 -2.86 -5.74 -11.46
C ALA A 58 -3.60 -6.95 -10.86
N ALA A 59 -2.95 -8.11 -10.78
CA ALA A 59 -3.52 -9.30 -10.17
C ALA A 59 -3.79 -9.11 -8.67
N GLU A 60 -2.84 -8.53 -7.92
CA GLU A 60 -2.99 -8.23 -6.50
C GLU A 60 -4.10 -7.20 -6.25
N CYS A 61 -4.23 -6.16 -7.09
CA CYS A 61 -5.37 -5.24 -7.04
C CYS A 61 -6.72 -5.99 -7.13
N ILE A 62 -6.82 -6.95 -8.05
CA ILE A 62 -8.04 -7.73 -8.23
C ILE A 62 -8.29 -8.63 -7.02
N ASP A 63 -7.25 -9.24 -6.45
CA ASP A 63 -7.39 -10.09 -5.27
C ASP A 63 -7.91 -9.30 -4.06
N ILE A 64 -7.34 -8.12 -3.80
CA ILE A 64 -7.78 -7.21 -2.73
C ILE A 64 -9.26 -6.86 -2.89
N LEU A 65 -9.69 -6.53 -4.11
CA LEU A 65 -11.09 -6.17 -4.39
C LEU A 65 -12.05 -7.35 -4.23
N ARG A 66 -11.60 -8.58 -4.48
CA ARG A 66 -12.41 -9.79 -4.30
C ARG A 66 -12.45 -10.27 -2.85
N HIS A 67 -11.41 -9.97 -2.08
CA HIS A 67 -11.25 -10.45 -0.72
C HIS A 67 -10.92 -9.31 0.27
N PRO A 68 -11.77 -8.27 0.39
CA PRO A 68 -11.44 -7.09 1.20
C PRO A 68 -11.15 -7.41 2.67
N ASN A 69 -11.76 -8.47 3.21
CA ASN A 69 -11.57 -8.88 4.61
C ASN A 69 -10.22 -9.56 4.88
N HIS A 70 -9.49 -10.03 3.85
CA HIS A 70 -8.18 -10.67 4.04
C HIS A 70 -7.11 -9.67 4.49
N TYR A 71 -7.31 -8.38 4.23
CA TYR A 71 -6.31 -7.35 4.42
C TYR A 71 -6.55 -6.51 5.69
N THR A 72 -7.58 -6.81 6.50
CA THR A 72 -7.90 -6.03 7.70
C THR A 72 -6.72 -5.95 8.69
N ALA A 73 -5.93 -7.02 8.81
CA ALA A 73 -4.73 -7.01 9.65
C ALA A 73 -3.65 -6.05 9.09
N MET A 74 -3.49 -6.00 7.77
CA MET A 74 -2.58 -5.09 7.09
C MET A 74 -3.02 -3.63 7.23
N GLU A 75 -4.31 -3.35 7.08
CA GLU A 75 -4.87 -2.00 7.26
C GLU A 75 -4.62 -1.47 8.68
N ALA A 76 -4.80 -2.32 9.69
CA ALA A 76 -4.53 -1.98 11.08
C ALA A 76 -3.04 -1.73 11.29
N ALA A 77 -2.18 -2.67 10.87
CA ALA A 77 -0.73 -2.56 11.05
C ALA A 77 -0.14 -1.34 10.32
N GLY A 78 -0.60 -1.07 9.08
CA GLY A 78 -0.18 0.08 8.31
C GLY A 78 -0.57 1.41 8.97
N ARG A 79 -1.79 1.50 9.52
CA ARG A 79 -2.19 2.70 10.28
C ARG A 79 -1.39 2.87 11.55
N ASP A 80 -1.22 1.81 12.32
CA ASP A 80 -0.51 1.85 13.60
C ASP A 80 0.94 2.28 13.40
N ASP A 81 1.58 1.80 12.32
CA ASP A 81 2.92 2.24 11.94
C ASP A 81 2.97 3.75 11.67
N VAL A 82 2.01 4.31 10.91
CA VAL A 82 1.99 5.75 10.64
C VAL A 82 1.68 6.59 11.89
N MET A 83 0.84 6.09 12.79
CA MET A 83 0.44 6.84 14.00
C MET A 83 1.49 6.83 15.12
N ASN A 84 2.40 5.86 15.11
CA ASN A 84 3.46 5.72 16.11
C ASN A 84 4.82 6.25 15.64
N ARG A 85 4.85 6.92 14.48
CA ARG A 85 6.04 7.62 13.95
C ARG A 85 6.27 8.97 14.63
#